data_AF-A0A1J5ISS6-F1
#
_entry.id   AF-A0A1J5ISS6-F1
#
_cell.length_a   1.000
_cell.length_b   1.000
_cell.length_c   1.000
_cell.angle_alpha   90.00
_cell.angle_beta   90.00
_cell.angle_gamma   90.00
#
_symmetry.space_group_name_H-M   'P 1'
#
loop_
_entity.id
_entity.type
_entity.pdbx_description
1 polymer ?
#
loop_
_entity_poly.entity_id
_entity_poly.type
_entity_poly.pdbx_seq_one_letter_code
_entity_poly.pdbx_strand_id
1 'polypeptide(L)'
;MIPLQLLSEELMKRPKPGRVRDEMQVFFFDMHEWVGMLLLAVIVLRFAWAFISKEFSVQRLYPYMFASRRPGLLKEIKQVPSWFKGKLSDLNSNEYYLAGAVHGLGLLLVLAMGITGAMMLYGMAESGLMTGIIHEAKEVHEALGGLLWAYLIAHVGMTIIHKLAGHHLLRRIFSLTSSAQ
;
A
#
# COMPACT_ATOMS: atom_id res chain seq x y z
N MET A 1 5.37 7.11 5.86
CA MET A 1 6.22 5.90 5.77
C MET A 1 6.32 5.38 4.34
N ILE A 2 5.23 5.08 3.61
CA ILE A 2 5.33 4.52 2.25
C ILE A 2 6.07 5.43 1.24
N PRO A 3 5.78 6.74 1.13
CA PRO A 3 6.53 7.60 0.21
C PRO A 3 8.03 7.68 0.55
N LEU A 4 8.37 7.60 1.84
CA LEU A 4 9.77 7.59 2.29
C LEU A 4 10.49 6.32 1.82
N GLN A 5 9.83 5.16 1.89
CA GLN A 5 10.38 3.88 1.43
C GLN A 5 10.63 3.86 -0.09
N LEU A 6 9.69 4.41 -0.87
CA LEU A 6 9.84 4.53 -2.31
C LEU A 6 10.94 5.55 -2.67
N LEU A 7 10.98 6.71 -2.02
CA LEU A 7 12.03 7.70 -2.27
C LEU A 7 13.42 7.18 -1.88
N SER A 8 13.53 6.41 -0.80
CA SER A 8 14.82 5.84 -0.40
C SER A 8 15.33 4.81 -1.41
N GLU A 9 14.42 4.12 -2.12
CA GLU A 9 14.79 3.15 -3.16
C GLU A 9 15.52 3.82 -4.34
N GLU A 10 15.14 5.05 -4.68
CA GLU A 10 15.76 5.86 -5.74
C GLU A 10 17.16 6.37 -5.34
N LEU A 11 17.37 6.59 -4.05
CA LEU A 11 18.59 7.18 -3.49
C LEU A 11 19.61 6.13 -3.03
N MET A 12 19.17 4.90 -2.75
CA MET A 12 20.04 3.82 -2.30
C MET A 12 20.76 3.10 -3.44
N LYS A 13 21.85 2.41 -3.11
CA LYS A 13 22.43 1.36 -3.97
C LYS A 13 22.56 0.07 -3.16
N ARG A 14 21.94 -1.00 -3.65
CA ARG A 14 22.10 -2.33 -3.05
C ARG A 14 23.55 -2.83 -3.13
N PRO A 15 24.03 -3.57 -2.12
CA PRO A 15 25.29 -4.28 -2.19
C PRO A 15 25.36 -5.17 -3.43
N LYS A 16 26.52 -5.21 -4.08
CA LYS A 16 26.87 -6.16 -5.14
C LYS A 16 28.38 -6.41 -5.09
N PRO A 17 28.86 -7.61 -5.47
CA PRO A 17 30.30 -7.86 -5.52
C PRO A 17 31.02 -6.83 -6.39
N GLY A 18 32.08 -6.20 -5.84
CA GLY A 18 32.89 -5.19 -6.51
C GLY A 18 32.26 -3.79 -6.62
N ARG A 19 31.06 -3.57 -6.08
CA ARG A 19 30.43 -2.24 -6.08
C ARG A 19 30.88 -1.40 -4.90
N VAL A 20 31.55 -0.28 -5.20
CA VAL A 20 31.78 0.80 -4.23
C VAL A 20 30.49 1.60 -4.05
N ARG A 21 30.16 1.93 -2.80
CA ARG A 21 29.01 2.76 -2.42
C ARG A 21 29.51 3.94 -1.61
N ASP A 22 28.93 5.12 -1.85
CA ASP A 22 29.16 6.27 -0.98
C ASP A 22 28.32 6.19 0.30
N GLU A 23 28.62 7.06 1.27
CA GLU A 23 27.97 7.08 2.59
C GLU A 23 26.46 7.33 2.49
N MET A 24 26.01 8.18 1.56
CA MET A 24 24.59 8.43 1.36
C MET A 24 23.86 7.19 0.85
N GLN A 25 24.44 6.48 -0.12
CA GLN A 25 23.87 5.26 -0.68
C GLN A 25 23.76 4.15 0.37
N VAL A 26 24.73 4.05 1.27
CA VAL A 26 24.69 3.12 2.41
C VAL A 26 23.61 3.55 3.39
N PHE A 27 23.57 4.83 3.78
CA PHE A 27 22.55 5.35 4.69
C PHE A 27 21.11 5.11 4.19
N PHE A 28 20.82 5.43 2.92
CA PHE A 28 19.49 5.21 2.37
C PHE A 28 19.15 3.72 2.24
N PHE A 29 20.14 2.86 2.02
CA PHE A 29 19.95 1.41 2.02
C PHE A 29 19.57 0.90 3.42
N ASP A 30 20.37 1.24 4.44
CA ASP A 30 20.11 0.83 5.82
C ASP A 30 18.76 1.38 6.32
N MET A 31 18.46 2.64 6.00
CA MET A 31 17.17 3.25 6.30
C MET A 31 16.03 2.51 5.61
N HIS A 32 16.18 2.17 4.33
CA HIS A 32 15.17 1.42 3.58
C HIS A 32 14.89 0.07 4.25
N GLU A 33 15.93 -0.68 4.62
CA GLU A 33 15.79 -1.97 5.32
C GLU A 33 15.05 -1.85 6.66
N TRP A 34 15.54 -0.99 7.56
CA TRP A 34 14.98 -0.91 8.92
C TRP A 34 13.59 -0.28 8.98
N VAL A 35 13.35 0.78 8.21
CA VAL A 35 12.03 1.40 8.12
C VAL A 35 11.05 0.47 7.38
N GLY A 36 11.53 -0.31 6.42
CA GLY A 36 10.76 -1.34 5.74
C GLY A 36 10.29 -2.44 6.69
N MET A 37 11.18 -2.93 7.56
CA MET A 37 10.84 -3.91 8.60
C MET A 37 9.84 -3.36 9.64
N LEU A 38 10.02 -2.10 10.07
CA LEU A 38 9.05 -1.43 10.93
C LEU A 38 7.67 -1.34 10.24
N LEU A 39 7.64 -0.98 8.96
CA LEU A 39 6.41 -0.89 8.19
C LEU A 39 5.74 -2.27 8.05
N LEU A 40 6.50 -3.33 7.77
CA LEU A 40 5.99 -4.70 7.75
C LEU A 40 5.35 -5.06 9.10
N ALA A 41 6.02 -4.78 10.22
CA ALA A 41 5.47 -5.04 11.55
C ALA A 41 4.15 -4.30 11.78
N VAL A 42 4.08 -3.01 11.42
CA VAL A 42 2.84 -2.21 11.51
C VAL A 42 1.72 -2.81 10.64
N ILE A 43 2.02 -3.26 9.43
CA ILE A 43 1.03 -3.87 8.54
C ILE A 43 0.54 -5.21 9.10
N VAL A 44 1.43 -6.06 9.59
CA VAL A 44 1.06 -7.34 10.24
C VAL A 44 0.16 -7.08 11.45
N LEU A 45 0.50 -6.12 12.31
CA LEU A 45 -0.33 -5.71 13.44
C LEU A 45 -1.69 -5.17 12.97
N ARG A 46 -1.72 -4.42 11.86
CA ARG A 46 -2.95 -3.90 11.27
C ARG A 46 -3.86 -5.01 10.74
N PHE A 47 -3.29 -6.07 10.17
CA PHE A 47 -4.03 -7.28 9.78
C PHE A 47 -4.55 -8.03 11.01
N ALA A 48 -3.70 -8.28 12.00
CA ALA A 48 -4.10 -8.94 13.25
C ALA A 48 -5.26 -8.19 13.95
N TRP A 49 -5.17 -6.86 14.03
CA TRP A 49 -6.25 -6.02 14.56
C TRP A 49 -7.55 -6.14 13.77
N ALA A 50 -7.48 -6.26 12.44
CA ALA A 50 -8.65 -6.43 11.59
C ALA A 50 -9.40 -7.74 11.84
N PHE A 51 -8.70 -8.80 12.27
CA PHE A 51 -9.32 -10.08 12.59
C PHE A 51 -9.97 -10.10 13.98
N ILE A 52 -9.52 -9.26 14.91
CA ILE A 52 -10.00 -9.25 16.29
C ILE A 52 -11.07 -8.18 16.52
N SER A 53 -10.98 -7.04 15.82
CA SER A 53 -11.91 -5.92 15.99
C SER A 53 -13.26 -6.16 15.31
N LYS A 54 -14.36 -6.00 16.07
CA LYS A 54 -15.73 -6.00 15.52
C LYS A 54 -16.07 -4.71 14.75
N GLU A 55 -15.35 -3.62 15.03
CA GLU A 55 -15.54 -2.32 14.39
C GLU A 55 -14.86 -2.25 13.02
N PHE A 56 -13.73 -2.95 12.86
CA PHE A 56 -13.02 -3.05 11.57
C PHE A 56 -13.55 -4.22 10.75
N SER A 57 -14.63 -3.99 10.00
CA SER A 57 -15.13 -4.99 9.06
C SER A 57 -14.13 -5.26 7.94
N VAL A 58 -13.48 -6.43 7.96
CA VAL A 58 -12.70 -7.04 6.86
C VAL A 58 -13.48 -6.97 5.54
N GLN A 59 -14.81 -7.04 5.60
CA GLN A 59 -15.68 -6.95 4.44
C GLN A 59 -15.69 -5.57 3.77
N ARG A 60 -15.33 -4.49 4.48
CA ARG A 60 -15.16 -3.16 3.88
C ARG A 60 -13.88 -3.08 3.05
N LEU A 61 -12.80 -3.72 3.50
CA LEU A 61 -11.51 -3.73 2.81
C LEU A 61 -11.47 -4.73 1.66
N TYR A 62 -12.15 -5.86 1.83
CA TYR A 62 -12.10 -6.97 0.88
C TYR A 62 -13.50 -7.37 0.38
N PRO A 63 -14.30 -6.42 -0.15
CA PRO A 63 -15.69 -6.68 -0.52
C PRO A 63 -15.83 -7.75 -1.62
N TYR A 64 -14.80 -7.95 -2.44
CA TYR A 64 -14.77 -9.01 -3.45
C TYR A 64 -14.77 -10.44 -2.86
N MET A 65 -14.32 -10.61 -1.61
CA MET A 65 -14.35 -11.91 -0.93
C MET A 65 -15.74 -12.28 -0.43
N PHE A 66 -16.65 -11.32 -0.28
CA PHE A 66 -17.98 -11.54 0.31
C PHE A 66 -19.08 -11.45 -0.75
N ALA A 67 -19.82 -12.54 -0.94
CA ALA A 67 -20.88 -12.62 -1.94
C ALA A 67 -21.92 -11.49 -1.80
N SER A 68 -22.25 -11.10 -0.56
CA SER A 68 -23.19 -10.01 -0.26
C SER A 68 -22.72 -8.63 -0.74
N ARG A 69 -21.42 -8.42 -0.93
CA ARG A 69 -20.83 -7.12 -1.28
C ARG A 69 -20.40 -6.98 -2.74
N ARG A 70 -20.27 -8.11 -3.46
CA ARG A 70 -19.91 -8.12 -4.89
C ARG A 70 -20.88 -7.30 -5.76
N PRO A 71 -22.21 -7.34 -5.58
CA PRO A 71 -23.12 -6.53 -6.40
C PRO A 71 -22.89 -5.02 -6.23
N GLY A 72 -22.66 -4.56 -5.01
CA GLY A 72 -22.32 -3.16 -4.71
C GLY A 72 -21.01 -2.73 -5.36
N LEU A 73 -19.97 -3.56 -5.22
CA LEU A 73 -18.68 -3.34 -5.89
C LEU A 73 -18.81 -3.25 -7.41
N LEU A 74 -19.52 -4.19 -8.03
CA LEU A 74 -19.72 -4.20 -9.49
C LEU A 74 -20.52 -2.97 -9.96
N LYS A 75 -21.49 -2.51 -9.17
CA LYS A 75 -22.24 -1.29 -9.47
C LYS A 75 -21.33 -0.06 -9.47
N GLU A 76 -20.44 0.08 -8.49
CA GLU A 76 -19.46 1.18 -8.45
C GLU A 76 -18.45 1.11 -9.60
N ILE A 77 -17.93 -0.09 -9.92
CA ILE A 77 -17.01 -0.27 -11.05
C ILE A 77 -17.64 0.20 -12.36
N LYS A 78 -18.92 -0.11 -12.60
CA LYS A 78 -19.65 0.34 -13.80
C LYS A 78 -19.82 1.86 -13.86
N GLN A 79 -19.67 2.57 -12.75
CA GLN A 79 -19.75 4.03 -12.70
C GLN A 79 -18.41 4.71 -12.98
N VAL A 80 -17.28 3.99 -12.93
CA VAL A 80 -15.94 4.56 -13.19
C VAL A 80 -15.84 5.36 -14.49
N PRO A 81 -16.39 4.91 -15.64
CA PRO A 81 -16.35 5.70 -16.88
C PRO A 81 -17.05 7.06 -16.78
N SER A 82 -18.03 7.21 -15.88
CA SER A 82 -18.74 8.47 -15.66
C SER A 82 -17.92 9.49 -14.86
N TRP A 83 -16.90 9.04 -14.12
CA TRP A 83 -16.00 9.91 -13.36
C TRP A 83 -15.16 10.79 -14.30
N PHE A 84 -14.76 10.26 -15.46
CA PHE A 84 -14.09 11.03 -16.52
C PHE A 84 -14.98 12.11 -17.14
N LYS A 85 -16.29 12.10 -16.86
CA LYS A 85 -17.26 13.14 -17.25
C LYS A 85 -17.59 14.09 -16.09
N GLY A 86 -16.79 14.07 -15.02
CA GLY A 86 -16.99 14.88 -13.81
C GLY A 86 -18.10 14.39 -12.88
N LYS A 87 -18.74 13.25 -13.18
CA LYS A 87 -19.81 12.67 -12.35
C LYS A 87 -19.22 11.74 -11.29
N LEU A 88 -18.53 12.32 -10.31
CA LEU A 88 -18.00 11.58 -9.17
C LEU A 88 -19.15 11.13 -8.26
N SER A 89 -19.03 9.92 -7.72
CA SER A 89 -20.02 9.41 -6.75
C SER A 89 -20.01 10.27 -5.49
N ASP A 90 -21.21 10.66 -5.04
CA ASP A 90 -21.37 11.40 -3.79
C ASP A 90 -20.90 10.54 -2.61
N LEU A 91 -20.14 11.15 -1.71
CA LEU A 91 -19.57 10.54 -0.53
C LEU A 91 -20.51 10.62 0.68
N ASN A 92 -21.81 10.53 0.43
CA ASN A 92 -22.85 10.48 1.47
C ASN A 92 -23.40 9.07 1.71
N SER A 93 -23.12 8.07 0.85
CA SER A 93 -23.47 6.67 1.13
C SER A 93 -22.43 6.02 2.06
N ASN A 94 -22.87 5.38 3.14
CA ASN A 94 -22.01 4.72 4.15
C ASN A 94 -21.18 3.52 3.63
N GLU A 95 -21.24 3.20 2.34
CA GLU A 95 -20.56 2.06 1.74
C GLU A 95 -19.82 2.49 0.47
N TYR A 96 -18.48 2.58 0.53
CA TYR A 96 -17.61 2.73 -0.64
C TYR A 96 -16.90 1.42 -0.91
N TYR A 97 -17.52 0.59 -1.76
CA TYR A 97 -17.00 -0.74 -2.05
C TYR A 97 -15.68 -0.68 -2.82
N LEU A 98 -15.59 0.19 -3.83
CA LEU A 98 -14.43 0.30 -4.69
C LEU A 98 -13.25 0.96 -3.98
N ALA A 99 -13.50 2.04 -3.21
CA ALA A 99 -12.44 2.66 -2.41
C ALA A 99 -11.89 1.72 -1.35
N GLY A 100 -12.78 0.98 -0.66
CA GLY A 100 -12.40 -0.06 0.29
C GLY A 100 -11.59 -1.19 -0.36
N ALA A 101 -12.03 -1.69 -1.52
CA ALA A 101 -11.33 -2.72 -2.29
C ALA A 101 -9.93 -2.27 -2.72
N VAL A 102 -9.80 -1.06 -3.28
CA VAL A 102 -8.51 -0.49 -3.70
C VAL A 102 -7.59 -0.31 -2.50
N HIS A 103 -8.11 0.18 -1.37
CA HIS A 103 -7.31 0.29 -0.14
C HIS A 103 -6.86 -1.08 0.38
N GLY A 104 -7.75 -2.08 0.40
CA GLY A 104 -7.42 -3.45 0.80
C GLY A 104 -6.36 -4.10 -0.11
N LEU A 105 -6.45 -3.91 -1.43
CA LEU A 105 -5.42 -4.34 -2.39
C LEU A 105 -4.08 -3.64 -2.14
N GLY A 106 -4.10 -2.35 -1.81
CA GLY A 106 -2.91 -1.61 -1.39
C GLY A 106 -2.25 -2.20 -0.14
N LEU A 107 -3.03 -2.58 0.88
CA LEU A 107 -2.50 -3.24 2.08
C LEU A 107 -1.86 -4.60 1.76
N LEU A 108 -2.45 -5.38 0.85
CA LEU A 108 -1.87 -6.65 0.39
C LEU A 108 -0.58 -6.44 -0.41
N LEU A 109 -0.54 -5.42 -1.27
CA LEU A 109 0.65 -5.04 -2.03
C LEU A 109 1.81 -4.67 -1.11
N VAL A 110 1.54 -3.84 -0.10
CA VAL A 110 2.55 -3.43 0.89
C VAL A 110 2.99 -4.60 1.76
N LEU A 111 2.07 -5.52 2.11
CA LEU A 111 2.44 -6.75 2.81
C LEU A 111 3.37 -7.63 1.96
N ALA A 112 3.07 -7.80 0.67
CA ALA A 112 3.92 -8.57 -0.24
C ALA A 112 5.31 -7.94 -0.39
N MET A 113 5.39 -6.60 -0.52
CA MET A 113 6.66 -5.85 -0.50
C MET A 113 7.45 -6.07 0.78
N GLY A 114 6.78 -5.99 1.94
CA GLY A 114 7.44 -6.22 3.22
C GLY A 114 7.97 -7.65 3.36
N ILE A 115 7.21 -8.66 2.91
CA ILE A 115 7.65 -10.07 2.93
C ILE A 115 8.88 -10.26 2.04
N THR A 116 8.85 -9.80 0.79
CA THR A 116 10.01 -9.94 -0.11
C THR A 116 11.21 -9.13 0.37
N GLY A 117 10.99 -7.96 0.98
CA GLY A 117 12.02 -7.17 1.65
C GLY A 117 12.67 -7.92 2.82
N ALA A 118 11.86 -8.53 3.70
CA ALA A 118 12.35 -9.34 4.80
C ALA A 118 13.13 -10.57 4.31
N MET A 119 12.68 -11.23 3.24
CA MET A 119 13.43 -12.33 2.62
C MET A 119 14.82 -11.88 2.15
N MET A 120 14.92 -10.71 1.54
CA MET A 120 16.22 -10.15 1.14
C MET A 120 17.10 -9.81 2.36
N LEU A 121 16.54 -9.15 3.37
CA LEU A 121 17.28 -8.76 4.58
C LEU A 121 17.94 -9.94 5.28
N TYR A 122 17.23 -11.07 5.39
CA TYR A 122 17.75 -12.27 6.07
C TYR A 122 18.46 -13.26 5.13
N GLY A 123 18.28 -13.13 3.81
CA GLY A 123 18.77 -14.09 2.82
C GLY A 123 19.90 -13.60 1.93
N MET A 124 20.18 -12.29 1.90
CA MET A 124 21.27 -11.70 1.14
C MET A 124 22.59 -11.81 1.92
N ALA A 125 23.66 -12.28 1.27
CA ALA A 125 24.99 -12.23 1.87
C ALA A 125 25.48 -10.78 1.99
N GLU A 126 26.41 -10.48 2.91
CA GLU A 126 26.99 -9.12 3.05
C GLU A 126 27.60 -8.58 1.74
N SER A 127 28.10 -9.48 0.88
CA SER A 127 28.62 -9.15 -0.45
C SER A 127 27.54 -8.71 -1.46
N GLY A 128 26.26 -8.82 -1.10
CA GLY A 128 25.11 -8.64 -1.99
C GLY A 128 24.77 -9.85 -2.84
N LEU A 129 25.43 -10.98 -2.63
CA LEU A 129 25.12 -12.21 -3.34
C LEU A 129 23.75 -12.75 -2.89
N MET A 130 22.90 -13.05 -3.86
CA MET A 130 21.58 -13.67 -3.68
C MET A 130 21.50 -14.88 -4.59
N THR A 131 20.98 -16.00 -4.08
CA THR A 131 20.81 -17.23 -4.87
C THR A 131 19.40 -17.79 -4.68
N GLY A 132 18.95 -18.56 -5.67
CA GLY A 132 17.65 -19.23 -5.65
C GLY A 132 16.49 -18.28 -5.31
N ILE A 133 15.68 -18.69 -4.33
CA ILE A 133 14.45 -17.97 -3.95
C ILE A 133 14.69 -16.52 -3.48
N ILE A 134 15.89 -16.19 -2.97
CA ILE A 134 16.20 -14.82 -2.54
C ILE A 134 16.36 -13.90 -3.75
N HIS A 135 16.96 -14.40 -4.83
CA HIS A 135 17.06 -13.65 -6.08
C HIS A 135 15.68 -13.40 -6.69
N GLU A 136 14.82 -14.43 -6.70
CA GLU A 136 13.44 -14.30 -7.17
C GLU A 136 12.64 -13.31 -6.32
N ALA A 137 12.77 -13.37 -4.99
CA ALA A 137 12.12 -12.41 -4.09
C ALA A 137 12.56 -10.97 -4.39
N LYS A 138 13.83 -10.76 -4.73
CA LYS A 138 14.36 -9.46 -5.15
C LYS A 138 13.74 -8.98 -6.46
N GLU A 139 13.59 -9.84 -7.47
CA GLU A 139 12.96 -9.47 -8.74
C GLU A 139 11.48 -9.11 -8.54
N VAL A 140 10.77 -9.90 -7.73
CA VAL A 140 9.38 -9.59 -7.35
C VAL A 140 9.30 -8.28 -6.56
N HIS A 141 10.20 -8.03 -5.61
CA HIS A 141 10.23 -6.79 -4.83
C HIS A 141 10.37 -5.55 -5.73
N GLU A 142 11.31 -5.57 -6.69
CA GLU A 142 11.48 -4.45 -7.62
C GLU A 142 10.24 -4.23 -8.51
N ALA A 143 9.65 -5.31 -9.03
CA ALA A 143 8.43 -5.21 -9.84
C ALA A 143 7.26 -4.64 -9.04
N LEU A 144 7.10 -5.08 -7.79
CA LEU A 144 6.07 -4.59 -6.89
C LEU A 144 6.32 -3.14 -6.44
N GLY A 145 7.58 -2.68 -6.36
CA GLY A 145 7.92 -1.27 -6.12
C GLY A 145 7.35 -0.33 -7.19
N GLY A 146 7.53 -0.68 -8.46
CA GLY A 146 6.91 0.06 -9.58
C GLY A 146 5.38 0.06 -9.52
N LEU A 147 4.77 -1.07 -9.16
CA LEU A 147 3.32 -1.16 -8.96
C LEU A 147 2.84 -0.31 -7.76
N LEU A 148 3.63 -0.24 -6.69
CA LEU A 148 3.33 0.54 -5.50
C LEU A 148 3.39 2.06 -5.78
N TRP A 149 4.32 2.51 -6.63
CA TRP A 149 4.30 3.87 -7.17
C TRP A 149 3.01 4.20 -7.92
N ALA A 150 2.63 3.35 -8.87
CA ALA A 150 1.40 3.53 -9.64
C ALA A 150 0.16 3.56 -8.73
N TYR A 151 0.11 2.64 -7.75
CA TYR A 151 -0.93 2.62 -6.73
C TYR A 151 -0.98 3.93 -5.93
N LEU A 152 0.17 4.41 -5.43
CA LEU A 152 0.23 5.62 -4.61
C LEU A 152 -0.23 6.85 -5.40
N ILE A 153 0.23 7.00 -6.63
CA ILE A 153 -0.18 8.10 -7.53
C ILE A 153 -1.70 8.05 -7.76
N ALA A 154 -2.25 6.89 -8.12
CA ALA A 154 -3.68 6.74 -8.36
C ALA A 154 -4.51 7.01 -7.10
N HIS A 155 -4.08 6.46 -5.95
CA HIS A 155 -4.81 6.55 -4.69
C HIS A 155 -4.83 7.97 -4.11
N VAL A 156 -3.67 8.63 -4.08
CA VAL A 156 -3.54 10.02 -3.64
C VAL A 156 -4.22 10.96 -4.65
N GLY A 157 -4.03 10.72 -5.95
CA GLY A 157 -4.67 11.46 -7.02
C GLY A 157 -6.20 11.46 -6.90
N MET A 158 -6.80 10.29 -6.64
CA MET A 158 -8.24 10.17 -6.43
C MET A 158 -8.73 10.96 -5.20
N THR A 159 -7.93 10.97 -4.14
CA THR A 159 -8.22 11.78 -2.93
C THR A 159 -8.20 13.28 -3.25
N ILE A 160 -7.24 13.74 -4.06
CA ILE A 160 -7.16 15.13 -4.51
C ILE A 160 -8.34 15.49 -5.42
N ILE A 161 -8.69 14.62 -6.38
CA ILE A 161 -9.83 14.83 -7.30
C ILE A 161 -11.12 15.02 -6.51
N HIS A 162 -11.40 14.15 -5.52
CA HIS A 162 -12.59 14.30 -4.69
C HIS A 162 -12.57 15.56 -3.83
N LYS A 163 -11.39 15.98 -3.34
CA LYS A 163 -11.24 17.26 -2.61
C LYS A 163 -11.58 18.45 -3.53
N LEU A 164 -11.09 18.44 -4.76
CA LEU A 164 -11.37 19.49 -5.75
C LEU A 164 -12.83 19.51 -6.20
N ALA A 165 -13.50 18.35 -6.21
CA ALA A 165 -14.94 18.22 -6.45
C ALA A 165 -15.81 18.70 -5.26
N GLY A 166 -15.20 19.25 -4.20
CA GLY A 166 -15.91 19.77 -3.03
C GLY A 166 -16.28 18.71 -1.99
N HIS A 167 -15.82 17.47 -2.12
CA HIS A 167 -16.11 16.45 -1.12
C HIS A 167 -15.15 16.53 0.07
N HIS A 168 -15.67 16.47 1.29
CA HIS A 168 -14.89 16.63 2.53
C HIS A 168 -14.28 15.31 3.06
N LEU A 169 -13.51 14.60 2.22
CA LEU A 169 -12.88 13.30 2.56
C LEU A 169 -11.89 13.36 3.72
N LEU A 170 -11.01 14.36 3.72
CA LEU A 170 -9.89 14.44 4.68
C LEU A 170 -10.39 14.60 6.12
N ARG A 171 -11.53 15.29 6.30
CA ARG A 171 -12.14 15.49 7.63
C ARG A 171 -12.63 14.17 8.25
N ARG A 172 -13.00 13.18 7.43
CA ARG A 172 -13.44 11.84 7.89
C ARG A 172 -12.27 10.90 8.18
N ILE A 173 -11.09 11.11 7.56
CA ILE A 173 -9.87 10.33 7.79
C ILE A 173 -9.12 10.81 9.05
N PHE A 174 -9.12 12.13 9.31
CA PHE A 174 -8.44 12.75 10.46
C PHE A 174 -9.38 13.10 11.64
N SER A 175 -10.68 12.78 11.54
CA SER A 175 -11.60 12.91 12.67
C SER A 175 -11.35 11.78 13.68
N LEU A 176 -10.76 12.13 14.84
CA LEU A 176 -10.67 11.27 16.01
C LEU A 176 -12.02 11.07 16.73
N THR A 177 -13.10 11.68 16.25
CA THR A 177 -14.41 11.53 16.86
C THR A 177 -15.04 10.23 16.39
N SER A 178 -15.01 9.22 17.27
CA SER A 178 -15.93 8.10 17.21
C SER A 178 -17.34 8.65 17.40
N SER A 179 -18.07 8.81 16.29
CA SER A 179 -19.51 9.03 16.35
C SER A 179 -20.14 7.66 16.58
N ALA A 180 -20.29 7.28 17.84
CA ALA A 180 -21.31 6.32 18.22
C ALA A 180 -22.66 6.86 17.71
N GLN A 181 -23.30 6.08 16.83
CA GLN A 181 -24.73 6.07 16.57
C GLN A 181 -25.09 4.79 15.82
#